data_AF-A0A2V8IFC7-F1
#
_entry.id   AF-A0A2V8IFC7-F1
#
_cell.length_a   1.000
_cell.length_b   1.000
_cell.length_c   1.000
_cell.angle_alpha   90.00
_cell.angle_beta   90.00
_cell.angle_gamma   90.00
#
_symmetry.space_group_name_H-M   'P 1'
#
loop_
_entity.id
_entity.type
_entity.pdbx_description
1 polymer ?
#
loop_
_entity_poly.entity_id
_entity_poly.type
_entity_poly.pdbx_seq_one_letter_code
_entity_poly.pdbx_strand_id
1 'polypeptide(L)' 'MEKTLQAVYKDGVLQPLEALPLEERQQVTVTITDVTTAGQD' A
#
# COMPACT_ATOMS: atom_id res chain seq x y z
N MET A 1 4.69 12.32 10.30
CA MET A 1 3.30 11.88 10.48
C MET A 1 3.18 10.48 9.90
N GLU A 2 2.55 9.57 10.62
CA GLU A 2 2.34 8.19 10.20
C GLU A 2 0.84 8.03 9.87
N LYS A 3 0.50 7.56 8.66
CA LYS A 3 -0.89 7.32 8.24
C LYS A 3 -0.98 5.91 7.67
N THR A 4 -1.86 5.09 8.22
CA THR A 4 -2.24 3.81 7.63
C THR A 4 -3.33 4.05 6.59
N LEU A 5 -3.16 3.49 5.40
CA LEU A 5 -4.12 3.62 4.30
C LEU A 5 -4.26 2.28 3.59
N GLN A 6 -5.39 2.10 2.92
CA GLN A 6 -5.64 0.93 2.10
C GLN A 6 -5.13 1.16 0.68
N ALA A 7 -4.59 0.10 0.08
CA ALA A 7 -4.09 0.11 -1.28
C ALA A 7 -4.43 -1.20 -1.99
N VAL A 8 -4.56 -1.14 -3.31
CA VAL A 8 -4.71 -2.32 -4.17
C VAL A 8 -3.39 -2.59 -4.85
N TYR A 9 -2.93 -3.84 -4.78
CA TYR A 9 -1.80 -4.29 -5.56
C TYR A 9 -2.26 -4.69 -6.96
N LYS A 10 -1.78 -3.99 -7.98
CA LYS A 10 -2.12 -4.26 -9.38
C LYS A 10 -0.91 -4.04 -10.28
N ASP A 11 -0.60 -5.02 -11.13
CA ASP A 11 0.48 -4.98 -12.12
C ASP A 11 1.85 -4.59 -11.52
N GLY A 12 2.16 -5.07 -10.32
CA GLY A 12 3.44 -4.76 -9.65
C GLY A 12 3.45 -3.44 -8.86
N VAL A 13 2.35 -2.68 -8.89
CA VAL A 13 2.26 -1.35 -8.28
C VAL A 13 1.21 -1.35 -7.14
N LEU A 14 1.60 -0.84 -5.96
CA LEU A 14 0.67 -0.55 -4.87
C LEU A 14 -0.03 0.78 -5.14
N GLN A 15 -1.33 0.73 -5.41
CA GLN A 15 -2.17 1.88 -5.71
C GLN A 15 -3.02 2.23 -4.48
N PRO A 16 -2.75 3.35 -3.79
CA PRO A 16 -3.54 3.75 -2.64
C PRO A 16 -4.98 4.08 -3.06
N LEU A 17 -5.95 3.74 -2.21
CA LEU A 17 -7.37 4.05 -2.46
C LEU A 17 -7.69 5.54 -2.26
N GLU A 18 -6.83 6.26 -1.54
CA GLU A 18 -6.91 7.70 -1.31
C GLU A 18 -5.68 8.39 -1.90
N ALA A 19 -5.85 9.61 -2.39
CA ALA A 19 -4.73 10.42 -2.86
C ALA A 19 -3.79 10.76 -1.69
N LEU A 20 -2.49 10.58 -1.93
CA LEU A 20 -1.45 10.96 -0.98
C LEU A 20 -0.82 12.27 -1.44
N PRO A 21 -0.71 13.28 -0.56
CA PRO A 21 -0.03 14.54 -0.89
C PRO A 21 1.49 14.35 -0.82
N LEU A 22 2.02 13.43 -1.63
CA LEU A 22 3.45 13.17 -1.76
C LEU A 22 4.01 13.94 -2.95
N GLU A 23 5.23 14.43 -2.80
CA GLU A 23 5.99 15.07 -3.87
C GLU A 23 6.57 14.01 -4.83
N GLU A 24 6.91 14.44 -6.05
CA GLU A 24 7.56 13.56 -7.00
C GLU A 24 8.90 13.05 -6.43
N ARG A 25 9.13 11.72 -6.48
CA ARG A 25 10.32 11.04 -5.92
C ARG A 25 10.48 11.15 -4.40
N GLN A 26 9.43 11.54 -3.68
CA GLN A 26 9.46 11.50 -2.23
C GLN A 26 9.68 10.07 -1.72
N GLN A 27 10.74 9.87 -0.95
CA GLN A 27 11.03 8.57 -0.34
C GLN A 27 10.04 8.32 0.81
N VAL A 28 9.44 7.12 0.81
CA VAL A 28 8.50 6.69 1.84
C VAL A 28 8.83 5.27 2.31
N THR A 29 8.43 4.94 3.54
CA THR A 29 8.49 3.59 4.09
C THR A 29 7.09 2.99 4.04
N VAL A 30 6.97 1.78 3.50
CA VAL A 30 5.68 1.06 3.40
C VAL A 30 5.72 -0.18 4.27
N THR A 31 4.70 -0.37 5.11
CA THR A 31 4.48 -1.60 5.86
C THR A 31 3.36 -2.38 5.19
N ILE A 32 3.67 -3.58 4.69
CA ILE A 32 2.68 -4.47 4.07
C ILE A 32 2.26 -5.49 5.11
N THR A 33 0.97 -5.50 5.45
CA THR A 33 0.38 -6.53 6.30
C THR A 33 -0.36 -7.51 5.41
N ASP A 34 0.17 -8.72 5.27
CA ASP A 34 -0.51 -9.80 4.59
C ASP A 34 -1.72 -10.23 5.44
N VAL A 35 -2.93 -10.02 4.92
CA VAL A 35 -4.12 -10.70 5.44
C VAL A 35 -4.19 -12.04 4.71
N THR A 36 -3.42 -13.00 5.22
CA THR A 36 -3.50 -14.37 4.77
C THR A 36 -4.94 -14.81 4.98
N THR A 37 -5.72 -14.79 3.91
CA THR A 37 -7.02 -15.45 3.90
C THR A 37 -6.66 -16.91 4.04
N ALA A 38 -7.03 -17.48 5.18
CA ALA A 38 -6.98 -18.91 5.40
C ALA A 38 -7.57 -19.63 4.17
N GLY A 39 -6.74 -20.42 3.48
CA GLY A 39 -7.18 -21.40 2.48
C GLY A 39 -6.90 -21.03 1.02
N GLN A 40 -5.80 -21.56 0.48
CA GLN A 40 -5.79 -22.37 -0.75
C GLN A 40 -4.35 -22.87 -1.05
N ASP A 41 -3.99 -24.00 -0.43
CA ASP A 41 -3.58 -25.29 -1.04
C ASP A 41 -3.05 -26.20 0.08
#